data_AF-A0A0G1KDJ2-F1
#
_entry.id   AF-A0A0G1KDJ2-F1
#
_cell.length_a   1.000
_cell.length_b   1.000
_cell.length_c   1.000
_cell.angle_alpha   90.00
_cell.angle_beta   90.00
_cell.angle_gamma   90.00
#
_symmetry.space_group_name_H-M   'P 1'
#
loop_
_entity.id
_entity.type
_entity.pdbx_description
1 polymer ?
#
loop_
_entity_poly.entity_id
_entity_poly.type
_entity_poly.pdbx_seq_one_letter_code
_entity_poly.pdbx_strand_id
1 'polypeptide(L)'
;MKEEVSKVLTEGLVGGYAGKGKVSNVDRASFSGKSSHSEPTPGSVYHDEWFVPNYLGGGQELVKVGEEMFTRLYGGGTPSPEKLAELGITVEDVGEYLKRKVVELGDKTRLYEECKTRPDGEWQYMYEVLMKDSNIPVIVSAESVTYRGIRVHLHPFILSPLK
;
A
#
# COMPACT_ATOMS: atom_id res chain seq x y z
N MET A 1 19.22 -7.94 1.80
CA MET A 1 19.14 -6.52 1.40
C MET A 1 17.78 -6.20 0.79
N LYS A 2 17.55 -6.32 -0.54
CA LYS A 2 16.19 -6.15 -1.11
C LYS A 2 15.16 -7.14 -0.53
N GLU A 3 15.56 -8.39 -0.29
CA GLU A 3 14.66 -9.43 0.21
C GLU A 3 14.19 -9.19 1.65
N GLU A 4 15.06 -8.75 2.56
CA GLU A 4 14.68 -8.50 3.95
C GLU A 4 13.80 -7.25 4.09
N VAL A 5 14.11 -6.18 3.37
CA VAL A 5 13.24 -5.00 3.29
C VAL A 5 11.89 -5.36 2.68
N SER A 6 11.88 -6.18 1.63
CA SER A 6 10.64 -6.68 1.02
C SER A 6 9.80 -7.48 2.01
N LYS A 7 10.45 -8.35 2.78
CA LYS A 7 9.82 -9.17 3.80
C LYS A 7 9.20 -8.29 4.90
N VAL A 8 9.94 -7.32 5.43
CA VAL A 8 9.44 -6.42 6.48
C VAL A 8 8.30 -5.53 5.97
N LEU A 9 8.38 -5.01 4.75
CA LEU A 9 7.28 -4.29 4.10
C LEU A 9 6.03 -5.18 3.95
N THR A 10 6.21 -6.42 3.49
CA THR A 10 5.11 -7.36 3.25
C THR A 10 4.46 -7.79 4.57
N GLU A 11 5.24 -8.28 5.52
CA GLU A 11 4.75 -8.75 6.82
C GLU A 11 4.18 -7.60 7.66
N GLY A 12 4.80 -6.41 7.60
CA GLY A 12 4.32 -5.20 8.23
C GLY A 12 2.95 -4.78 7.70
N LEU A 13 2.78 -4.76 6.38
CA LEU A 13 1.52 -4.41 5.72
C LEU A 13 0.42 -5.45 5.99
N VAL A 14 0.76 -6.74 5.88
CA VAL A 14 -0.16 -7.86 6.16
C VAL A 14 -0.55 -7.90 7.63
N GLY A 15 0.37 -7.59 8.55
CA GLY A 15 0.11 -7.54 9.99
C GLY A 15 -0.69 -6.31 10.40
N GLY A 16 -0.39 -5.15 9.79
CA GLY A 16 -1.02 -3.86 10.05
C GLY A 16 -2.31 -3.67 9.25
N TYR A 17 -2.21 -2.92 8.14
CA TYR A 17 -3.35 -2.47 7.32
C TYR A 17 -4.30 -3.60 6.88
N ALA A 18 -3.75 -4.71 6.39
CA ALA A 18 -4.56 -5.83 5.89
C ALA A 18 -4.88 -6.88 6.98
N GLY A 19 -4.29 -6.73 8.17
CA GLY A 19 -4.33 -7.72 9.23
C GLY A 19 -5.16 -7.30 10.44
N LYS A 20 -4.81 -7.89 11.59
CA LYS A 20 -5.43 -7.62 12.90
C LYS A 20 -4.52 -6.79 13.82
N GLY A 21 -3.50 -6.15 13.26
CA GLY A 21 -2.53 -5.36 14.00
C GLY A 21 -3.17 -4.18 14.74
N LYS A 22 -2.48 -3.71 15.78
CA LYS A 22 -2.96 -2.58 16.56
C LYS A 22 -2.83 -1.29 15.73
N VAL A 23 -3.97 -0.74 15.34
CA VAL A 23 -4.06 0.59 14.72
C VAL A 23 -4.29 1.62 15.81
N SER A 24 -3.54 2.72 15.76
CA SER A 24 -3.66 3.84 16.70
C SER A 24 -3.98 5.12 15.94
N ASN A 25 -4.80 5.99 16.53
CA ASN A 25 -5.05 7.31 15.96
C ASN A 25 -3.81 8.19 16.12
N VAL A 26 -3.56 9.04 15.13
CA VAL A 26 -2.41 9.95 15.10
C VAL A 26 -2.85 11.30 14.56
N ASP A 27 -2.39 12.37 15.19
CA ASP A 27 -2.54 13.73 14.69
C ASP A 27 -1.18 14.32 14.32
N ARG A 28 -1.10 14.92 13.14
CA ARG A 28 0.08 15.63 12.63
C ARG A 28 -0.36 16.95 12.02
N ALA A 29 0.03 18.08 12.60
CA ALA A 29 -0.33 19.41 12.06
C ALA A 29 -1.82 19.56 11.70
N SER A 30 -2.72 19.04 12.57
CA SER A 30 -4.18 18.99 12.38
C SER A 30 -4.70 18.03 11.29
N PHE A 31 -3.83 17.20 10.70
CA PHE A 31 -4.24 16.04 9.94
C PHE A 31 -4.46 14.87 10.90
N SER A 32 -5.72 14.44 11.02
CA SER A 32 -6.08 13.23 11.77
C SER A 32 -5.98 12.01 10.87
N GLY A 33 -5.25 11.01 11.36
CA GLY A 33 -4.95 9.80 10.63
C GLY A 33 -4.86 8.59 11.53
N LYS A 34 -4.36 7.51 10.95
CA LYS A 34 -4.11 6.24 11.61
C LYS A 34 -2.66 5.86 11.43
N SER A 35 -2.15 5.11 12.39
CA SER A 35 -0.82 4.52 12.29
C SER A 35 -0.84 3.08 12.75
N SER A 36 0.06 2.29 12.19
CA SER A 36 0.38 0.95 12.66
C SER A 36 1.89 0.83 12.82
N HIS A 37 2.30 0.03 13.80
CA HIS A 37 3.71 -0.20 14.10
C HIS A 37 3.90 -1.66 14.46
N SER A 38 4.96 -2.26 13.94
CA SER A 38 5.32 -3.65 14.22
C SER A 38 6.82 -3.87 14.08
N GLU A 39 7.27 -4.98 14.65
CA GLU A 39 8.63 -5.52 14.50
C GLU A 39 8.51 -6.93 13.89
N PRO A 40 8.27 -7.04 12.57
CA PRO A 40 7.91 -8.32 11.96
C PRO A 40 8.99 -9.40 12.08
N THR A 41 10.25 -8.97 12.04
CA THR A 41 11.42 -9.83 12.25
C THR A 41 12.34 -9.25 13.32
N PRO A 42 13.14 -10.08 14.02
CA PRO A 42 14.04 -9.60 15.08
C PRO A 42 14.97 -8.49 14.59
N GLY A 43 14.94 -7.34 15.27
CA GLY A 43 15.78 -6.18 14.92
C GLY A 43 15.29 -5.36 13.73
N SER A 44 14.12 -5.65 13.19
CA SER A 44 13.47 -4.84 12.15
C SER A 44 12.37 -3.95 12.72
N VAL A 45 12.09 -2.85 12.03
CA VAL A 45 10.96 -1.96 12.34
C VAL A 45 10.15 -1.73 11.08
N TYR A 46 8.84 -1.84 11.20
CA TYR A 46 7.87 -1.34 10.24
C TYR A 46 6.96 -0.32 10.92
N HIS A 47 6.78 0.83 10.29
CA HIS A 47 5.83 1.83 10.70
C HIS A 47 5.08 2.33 9.48
N ASP A 48 3.77 2.49 9.62
CA ASP A 48 2.90 2.98 8.56
C ASP A 48 1.96 4.02 9.16
N GLU A 49 1.88 5.19 8.55
CA GLU A 49 0.89 6.21 8.88
C GLU A 49 0.12 6.65 7.64
N TRP A 50 -1.19 6.82 7.78
CA TRP A 50 -2.06 7.25 6.69
C TRP A 50 -3.15 8.20 7.14
N PHE A 51 -3.45 9.17 6.28
CA PHE A 51 -4.43 10.23 6.47
C PHE A 51 -5.47 10.14 5.35
N VAL A 52 -6.49 9.33 5.58
CA VAL A 52 -7.56 9.07 4.63
C VAL A 52 -8.88 9.37 5.33
N PRO A 53 -9.37 10.62 5.31
CA PRO A 53 -10.60 10.99 6.02
C PRO A 53 -11.84 10.34 5.43
N ASN A 54 -11.85 10.10 4.11
CA ASN A 54 -12.96 9.50 3.37
C ASN A 54 -12.44 8.44 2.40
N TYR A 55 -12.36 8.78 1.12
CA TYR A 55 -12.04 7.84 0.02
C TYR A 55 -10.75 8.22 -0.75
N LEU A 56 -10.12 9.34 -0.39
CA LEU A 56 -8.84 9.81 -0.91
C LEU A 56 -7.94 10.22 0.26
N GLY A 57 -6.64 10.07 0.08
CA GLY A 57 -5.65 10.51 1.04
C GLY A 57 -4.24 10.05 0.64
N GLY A 58 -3.41 9.84 1.65
CA GLY A 58 -2.07 9.32 1.47
C GLY A 58 -1.41 9.01 2.79
N GLY A 59 -0.15 8.61 2.71
CA GLY A 59 0.58 8.14 3.86
C GLY A 59 2.03 7.82 3.55
N GLN A 60 2.67 7.27 4.56
CA GLN A 60 4.06 6.92 4.53
C GLN A 60 4.30 5.65 5.32
N GLU A 61 5.04 4.74 4.71
CA GLU A 61 5.69 3.66 5.41
C GLU A 61 7.17 3.99 5.63
N LEU A 62 7.67 3.55 6.77
CA LEU A 62 9.06 3.60 7.20
C LEU A 62 9.49 2.19 7.58
N VAL A 63 10.60 1.75 7.01
CA VAL A 63 11.18 0.44 7.28
C VAL A 63 12.63 0.58 7.67
N LYS A 64 13.03 -0.18 8.70
CA LYS A 64 14.42 -0.31 9.13
C LYS A 64 14.80 -1.79 9.24
N VAL A 65 15.93 -2.16 8.65
CA VAL A 65 16.56 -3.48 8.77
C VAL A 65 18.04 -3.27 8.99
N GLY A 66 18.55 -3.58 10.20
CA GLY A 66 19.93 -3.27 10.56
C GLY A 66 20.22 -1.76 10.46
N GLU A 67 21.16 -1.39 9.59
CA GLU A 67 21.51 0.02 9.32
C GLU A 67 20.74 0.64 8.16
N GLU A 68 20.06 -0.18 7.35
CA GLU A 68 19.32 0.28 6.19
C GLU A 68 17.97 0.86 6.59
N MET A 69 17.60 1.97 5.96
CA MET A 69 16.32 2.63 6.18
C MET A 69 15.68 2.98 4.85
N PHE A 70 14.40 2.68 4.72
CA PHE A 70 13.61 2.98 3.53
C PHE A 70 12.35 3.72 3.93
N THR A 71 11.87 4.54 3.00
CA THR A 71 10.52 5.07 3.05
C THR A 71 9.77 4.74 1.78
N ARG A 72 8.48 4.43 1.95
CA ARG A 72 7.52 4.36 0.85
C ARG A 72 6.42 5.39 1.07
N LEU A 73 6.44 6.45 0.28
CA LEU A 73 5.37 7.44 0.24
C LEU A 73 4.27 6.97 -0.70
N TYR A 74 3.02 7.28 -0.37
CA TYR A 74 1.89 6.94 -1.22
C TYR A 74 0.73 7.92 -1.10
N GLY A 75 -0.11 7.96 -2.13
CA GLY A 75 -1.32 8.77 -2.15
C GLY A 75 -2.31 8.29 -3.17
N GLY A 76 -3.56 8.68 -3.04
CA GLY A 76 -4.66 8.25 -3.92
C GLY A 76 -5.82 7.67 -3.12
N GLY A 77 -6.50 6.68 -3.70
CA GLY A 77 -7.70 6.10 -3.12
C GLY A 77 -8.66 5.59 -4.17
N THR A 78 -9.95 5.87 -3.99
CA THR A 78 -11.04 5.39 -4.84
C THR A 78 -11.82 6.56 -5.45
N PRO A 79 -12.64 6.35 -6.49
CA PRO A 79 -13.66 7.31 -6.90
C PRO A 79 -14.60 7.69 -5.75
N SER A 80 -15.38 8.75 -5.93
CA SER A 80 -16.36 9.14 -4.92
C SER A 80 -17.42 8.04 -4.70
N PRO A 81 -18.04 7.96 -3.52
CA PRO A 81 -19.07 6.96 -3.23
C PRO A 81 -20.22 6.96 -4.25
N GLU A 82 -20.59 8.12 -4.79
CA GLU A 82 -21.63 8.24 -5.81
C GLU A 82 -21.23 7.55 -7.11
N LYS A 83 -19.97 7.73 -7.54
CA LYS A 83 -19.44 7.05 -8.73
C LYS A 83 -19.31 5.54 -8.56
N LEU A 84 -18.98 5.10 -7.35
CA LEU A 84 -18.93 3.67 -7.03
C LEU A 84 -20.34 3.07 -7.00
N ALA A 85 -21.32 3.81 -6.49
CA ALA A 85 -22.73 3.38 -6.46
C ALA A 85 -23.31 3.20 -7.88
N GLU A 86 -22.92 4.02 -8.85
CA GLU A 86 -23.26 3.83 -10.28
C GLU A 86 -22.77 2.48 -10.82
N LEU A 87 -21.69 1.93 -10.27
CA LEU A 87 -21.15 0.62 -10.61
C LEU A 87 -21.73 -0.52 -9.75
N GLY A 88 -22.52 -0.18 -8.73
CA GLY A 88 -23.11 -1.13 -7.79
C GLY A 88 -22.15 -1.63 -6.71
N ILE A 89 -21.12 -0.85 -6.36
CA ILE A 89 -20.13 -1.17 -5.32
C ILE A 89 -19.91 0.02 -4.38
N THR A 90 -19.18 -0.22 -3.30
CA THR A 90 -18.87 0.76 -2.25
C THR A 90 -17.35 0.91 -2.06
N VAL A 91 -16.94 1.93 -1.29
CA VAL A 91 -15.53 2.08 -0.87
C VAL A 91 -15.07 0.87 -0.06
N GLU A 92 -15.96 0.28 0.75
CA GLU A 92 -15.64 -0.91 1.55
C GLU A 92 -15.35 -2.11 0.65
N ASP A 93 -16.15 -2.35 -0.41
CA ASP A 93 -15.92 -3.45 -1.35
C ASP A 93 -14.53 -3.37 -2.00
N VAL A 94 -14.12 -2.16 -2.40
CA VAL A 94 -12.79 -1.92 -2.97
C VAL A 94 -11.70 -2.18 -1.92
N GLY A 95 -11.90 -1.72 -0.69
CA GLY A 95 -10.97 -1.93 0.42
C GLY A 95 -10.82 -3.39 0.81
N GLU A 96 -11.92 -4.15 0.89
CA GLU A 96 -11.92 -5.58 1.17
C GLU A 96 -11.24 -6.37 0.06
N TYR A 97 -11.52 -6.06 -1.20
CA TYR A 97 -10.83 -6.68 -2.33
C TYR A 97 -9.32 -6.42 -2.27
N LEU A 98 -8.92 -5.17 -2.00
CA LEU A 98 -7.51 -4.80 -1.90
C LEU A 98 -6.81 -5.54 -0.77
N LYS A 99 -7.39 -5.57 0.44
CA LYS A 99 -6.84 -6.31 1.59
C LYS A 99 -6.70 -7.79 1.26
N ARG A 100 -7.72 -8.40 0.64
CA ARG A 100 -7.66 -9.80 0.20
C ARG A 100 -6.49 -10.05 -0.74
N LYS A 101 -6.27 -9.17 -1.72
CA LYS A 101 -5.16 -9.31 -2.68
C LYS A 101 -3.79 -9.08 -2.07
N VAL A 102 -3.65 -8.13 -1.14
CA VAL A 102 -2.41 -7.95 -0.37
C VAL A 102 -2.07 -9.22 0.41
N VAL A 103 -3.05 -9.86 1.05
CA VAL A 103 -2.83 -11.11 1.80
C VAL A 103 -2.54 -12.29 0.86
N GLU A 104 -3.29 -12.42 -0.24
CA GLU A 104 -3.14 -13.51 -1.22
C GLU A 104 -1.81 -13.48 -1.96
N LEU A 105 -1.37 -12.29 -2.36
CA LEU A 105 -0.21 -12.10 -3.23
C LEU A 105 1.09 -11.84 -2.46
N GLY A 106 1.00 -11.37 -1.20
CA GLY A 106 2.15 -11.18 -0.32
C GLY A 106 3.29 -10.38 -0.97
N ASP A 107 4.45 -11.04 -1.10
CA ASP A 107 5.71 -10.51 -1.64
C ASP A 107 5.67 -10.21 -3.15
N LYS A 108 4.56 -10.46 -3.82
CA LYS A 108 4.33 -10.10 -5.22
C LYS A 108 3.67 -8.74 -5.38
N THR A 109 3.28 -8.07 -4.29
CA THR A 109 2.61 -6.78 -4.36
C THR A 109 3.45 -5.68 -3.75
N ARG A 110 3.36 -4.47 -4.30
CA ARG A 110 3.95 -3.26 -3.72
C ARG A 110 5.48 -3.34 -3.51
N LEU A 111 6.23 -3.99 -4.40
CA LEU A 111 7.68 -4.15 -4.22
C LEU A 111 8.47 -3.73 -5.46
N TYR A 112 9.29 -4.62 -6.03
CA TYR A 112 10.26 -4.28 -7.07
C TYR A 112 9.85 -4.71 -8.47
N GLU A 113 8.79 -5.50 -8.58
CA GLU A 113 8.36 -6.16 -9.80
C GLU A 113 6.88 -5.89 -10.07
N GLU A 114 6.52 -5.91 -11.34
CA GLU A 114 5.13 -5.78 -11.75
C GLU A 114 4.33 -7.01 -11.34
N CYS A 115 3.07 -6.79 -11.01
CA CYS A 115 2.14 -7.86 -10.69
C CYS A 115 0.79 -7.57 -11.31
N LYS A 116 0.31 -8.46 -12.17
CA LYS A 116 -1.01 -8.35 -12.77
C LYS A 116 -1.73 -9.67 -12.61
N THR A 117 -2.81 -9.66 -11.85
CA THR A 117 -3.63 -10.86 -11.69
C THR A 117 -4.47 -11.08 -12.94
N ARG A 118 -4.89 -12.32 -13.17
CA ARG A 118 -6.07 -12.55 -14.02
C ARG A 118 -7.29 -11.93 -13.34
N PRO A 119 -8.33 -11.54 -14.10
CA PRO A 119 -9.60 -11.15 -13.53
C PRO A 119 -10.16 -12.26 -12.62
N ASP A 120 -10.58 -11.87 -11.43
CA ASP A 120 -11.25 -12.67 -10.41
C ASP A 120 -12.73 -12.26 -10.41
N GLY A 121 -13.51 -12.92 -11.27
CA GLY A 121 -14.84 -12.43 -11.66
C GLY A 121 -14.73 -11.05 -12.31
N GLU A 122 -15.39 -10.07 -11.70
CA GLU A 122 -15.41 -8.68 -12.18
C GLU A 122 -14.19 -7.87 -11.76
N TRP A 123 -13.38 -8.37 -10.83
CA TRP A 123 -12.30 -7.61 -10.21
C TRP A 123 -10.94 -7.97 -10.77
N GLN A 124 -10.03 -7.01 -10.87
CA GLN A 124 -8.64 -7.28 -11.23
C GLN A 124 -7.69 -6.37 -10.44
N TYR A 125 -6.60 -6.95 -9.96
CA TYR A 125 -5.53 -6.26 -9.27
C TYR A 125 -4.34 -6.04 -10.22
N MET A 126 -3.69 -4.89 -10.09
CA MET A 126 -2.49 -4.58 -10.83
C MET A 126 -1.53 -3.70 -10.02
N TYR A 127 -0.24 -4.00 -10.12
CA TYR A 127 0.86 -3.22 -9.62
C TYR A 127 1.88 -3.04 -10.74
N GLU A 128 2.16 -1.79 -11.12
CA GLU A 128 3.04 -1.42 -12.23
C GLU A 128 4.23 -0.62 -11.73
N VAL A 129 5.42 -0.89 -12.25
CA VAL A 129 6.59 -0.04 -11.98
C VAL A 129 6.71 0.99 -13.10
N LEU A 130 6.50 2.26 -12.75
CA LEU A 130 6.44 3.37 -13.68
C LEU A 130 7.83 3.95 -13.98
N MET A 131 8.73 3.92 -13.00
CA MET A 131 10.09 4.44 -13.13
C MET A 131 11.02 3.74 -12.14
N LYS A 132 12.25 3.47 -12.60
CA LYS A 132 13.39 3.10 -11.75
C LYS A 132 14.57 3.96 -12.15
N ASP A 133 15.21 4.61 -11.20
CA ASP A 133 16.47 5.31 -11.42
C ASP A 133 17.53 4.70 -10.48
N SER A 134 18.71 4.40 -11.03
CA SER A 134 19.82 3.82 -10.27
C SER A 134 20.80 4.87 -9.74
N ASN A 135 20.83 6.06 -10.35
CA ASN A 135 21.67 7.19 -9.93
C ASN A 135 21.02 7.92 -8.75
N ILE A 136 19.69 8.04 -8.78
CA ILE A 136 18.86 8.47 -7.65
C ILE A 136 18.02 7.24 -7.29
N PRO A 137 18.39 6.45 -6.27
CA PRO A 137 17.88 5.08 -6.05
C PRO A 137 16.41 5.03 -5.63
N VAL A 138 15.52 5.46 -6.52
CA VAL A 138 14.08 5.66 -6.31
C VAL A 138 13.31 4.79 -7.29
N ILE A 139 12.23 4.22 -6.78
CA ILE A 139 11.28 3.44 -7.58
C ILE A 139 9.90 4.09 -7.46
N VAL A 140 9.33 4.47 -8.59
CA VAL A 140 7.95 4.95 -8.68
C VAL A 140 7.09 3.85 -9.27
N SER A 141 5.97 3.57 -8.62
CA SER A 141 5.06 2.51 -8.99
C SER A 141 3.61 2.92 -8.77
N ALA A 142 2.65 2.15 -9.28
CA ALA A 142 1.25 2.36 -9.05
C ALA A 142 0.52 1.04 -8.79
N GLU A 143 -0.22 0.98 -7.69
CA GLU A 143 -1.22 -0.05 -7.45
C GLU A 143 -2.57 0.42 -7.96
N SER A 144 -3.31 -0.46 -8.61
CA SER A 144 -4.66 -0.18 -9.06
C SER A 144 -5.54 -1.41 -8.99
N VAL A 145 -6.84 -1.14 -8.85
CA VAL A 145 -7.90 -2.15 -8.92
C VAL A 145 -8.89 -1.71 -9.99
N THR A 146 -9.32 -2.64 -10.81
CA THR A 146 -10.44 -2.45 -11.73
C THR A 146 -11.62 -3.33 -11.36
N TYR A 147 -12.83 -2.82 -11.52
CA TYR A 147 -14.10 -3.55 -11.46
C TYR A 147 -14.80 -3.41 -12.82
N ARG A 148 -15.16 -4.52 -13.48
CA ARG A 148 -15.72 -4.52 -14.85
C ARG A 148 -14.83 -3.79 -15.86
N GLY A 149 -13.51 -3.85 -15.67
CA GLY A 149 -12.53 -3.13 -16.49
C GLY A 149 -12.44 -1.61 -16.21
N ILE A 150 -13.24 -1.06 -15.30
CA ILE A 150 -13.19 0.35 -14.90
C ILE A 150 -12.30 0.47 -13.67
N ARG A 151 -11.34 1.41 -13.67
CA ARG A 151 -10.45 1.63 -12.52
C ARG A 151 -11.22 2.25 -11.35
N VAL A 152 -11.21 1.55 -10.22
CA VAL A 152 -11.90 1.91 -8.97
C VAL A 152 -10.96 2.12 -7.80
N HIS A 153 -9.66 1.88 -8.00
CA HIS A 153 -8.61 2.23 -7.05
C HIS A 153 -7.35 2.65 -7.79
N LEU A 154 -6.63 3.63 -7.25
CA LEU A 154 -5.30 4.01 -7.69
C LEU A 154 -4.48 4.51 -6.50
N HIS A 155 -3.26 3.99 -6.38
CA HIS A 155 -2.31 4.37 -5.36
C HIS A 155 -0.90 4.41 -5.94
N PRO A 156 -0.39 5.58 -6.37
CA PRO A 156 1.01 5.71 -6.72
C PRO A 156 1.89 5.65 -5.46
N PHE A 157 3.05 5.02 -5.59
CA PHE A 157 4.06 4.88 -4.55
C PHE A 157 5.40 5.44 -5.02
N ILE A 158 6.17 5.97 -4.06
CA ILE A 158 7.58 6.32 -4.22
C ILE A 158 8.36 5.59 -3.13
N LEU A 159 9.16 4.60 -3.52
CA LEU A 159 10.08 3.89 -2.64
C LEU A 159 11.48 4.48 -2.77
N SER A 160 12.08 4.90 -1.65
CA SER A 160 13.41 5.50 -1.59
C SER A 160 14.17 5.02 -0.35
N PRO A 161 15.49 4.75 -0.45
CA PRO A 161 16.34 4.66 0.72
C PRO A 161 16.43 6.04 1.40
N LEU A 162 16.60 6.03 2.71
CA LEU A 162 16.89 7.18 3.56
C LEU A 162 18.34 7.21 4.01
N LYS A 163 19.01 6.05 4.02
CA LYS A 163 20.42 5.87 4.35
C LYS A 163 20.94 4.62 3.67
#